data_AF-A0A0P9VBX3-F1
#
_entry.id   AF-A0A0P9VBX3-F1
#
_cell.length_a   1.000
_cell.length_b   1.000
_cell.length_c   1.000
_cell.angle_alpha   90.00
_cell.angle_beta   90.00
_cell.angle_gamma   90.00
#
_symmetry.space_group_name_H-M   'P 1'
#
loop_
_entity.id
_entity.type
_entity.pdbx_description
1 polymer ?
#
loop_
_entity_poly.entity_id
_entity_poly.type
_entity_poly.pdbx_seq_one_letter_code
_entity_poly.pdbx_strand_id
1 'polypeptide(L)'
;MTRALHYPSIEFQDTEALKRSLLVWDGIHRIVPSGYTPQDDAEVREAVQAGAVVNLALDSEEKHKAAHRFLDFYYLRNSPTTRLVWPAGCSSQSFTRINPDKIEAKLLPLFESLTQRVTADGFLEVPEDLAGGYMFYLATSVAEQRSLQLTTDSSDCWAVGTYFANEGCFNEAVYDEDADAYLANMAINDLLPHDLSHVKIDDLLRFREEHTEVRAQFQTELNRLKAEISACNNKGHAQYIVGDFVKRFERAKADYRDTLGFFRKEDVCSIFSVGIPVAATMIAMPTFSSGDPYEPWRVCTGLLIGAVSSLASRDMGRKPKTIASYLVGSERISRYPGHTLHRKFEEFIND
;
A
#
# COMPACT_ATOMS: atom_id res chain seq x y z
N MET A 1 -18.06 3.55 -4.85
CA MET A 1 -17.50 2.19 -4.89
C MET A 1 -15.99 2.30 -5.00
N THR A 2 -15.27 1.82 -4.00
CA THR A 2 -13.81 1.99 -3.93
C THR A 2 -13.13 0.77 -4.53
N ARG A 3 -12.27 0.99 -5.52
CA ARG A 3 -11.54 -0.05 -6.23
C ARG A 3 -10.05 0.13 -5.98
N ALA A 4 -9.29 -0.96 -6.07
CA ALA A 4 -7.85 -0.93 -5.86
C ALA A 4 -7.10 -1.39 -7.12
N LEU A 5 -5.84 -1.01 -7.20
CA LEU A 5 -4.86 -1.48 -8.17
C LEU A 5 -3.81 -2.30 -7.42
N HIS A 6 -3.70 -3.58 -7.77
CA HIS A 6 -2.65 -4.47 -7.29
C HIS A 6 -1.34 -4.14 -7.99
N TYR A 7 -0.26 -4.06 -7.21
CA TYR A 7 1.08 -3.78 -7.70
C TYR A 7 2.15 -4.55 -6.91
N PRO A 8 3.35 -4.73 -7.48
CA PRO A 8 3.76 -4.37 -8.84
C PRO A 8 3.51 -5.47 -9.89
N SER A 9 3.09 -6.67 -9.45
CA SER A 9 2.97 -7.85 -10.29
C SER A 9 1.74 -7.85 -11.21
N ILE A 10 1.83 -8.60 -12.31
CA ILE A 10 0.68 -8.93 -13.16
C ILE A 10 -0.12 -10.08 -12.52
N GLU A 11 0.59 -11.11 -12.06
CA GLU A 11 -0.04 -12.25 -11.42
C GLU A 11 -0.29 -12.00 -9.95
N PHE A 12 -1.37 -12.59 -9.43
CA PHE A 12 -1.63 -12.68 -8.00
C PHE A 12 -0.87 -13.91 -7.48
N GLN A 13 0.19 -13.68 -6.71
CA GLN A 13 1.01 -14.76 -6.16
C GLN A 13 0.30 -15.50 -5.03
N ASP A 14 -0.64 -14.82 -4.38
CA ASP A 14 -1.43 -15.33 -3.27
C ASP A 14 -2.92 -15.09 -3.50
N THR A 15 -3.61 -16.15 -3.94
CA THR A 15 -5.05 -16.16 -4.19
C THR A 15 -5.85 -15.84 -2.93
N GLU A 16 -5.34 -16.17 -1.74
CA GLU A 16 -5.99 -15.86 -0.49
C GLU A 16 -5.89 -14.36 -0.15
N ALA A 17 -4.74 -13.72 -0.42
CA ALA A 17 -4.61 -12.27 -0.33
C ALA A 17 -5.53 -11.55 -1.34
N LEU A 18 -5.72 -12.11 -2.53
CA LEU A 18 -6.72 -11.61 -3.48
C LEU A 18 -8.14 -11.71 -2.90
N LYS A 19 -8.53 -12.87 -2.33
CA LYS A 19 -9.84 -13.04 -1.68
C LYS A 19 -10.08 -12.02 -0.58
N ARG A 20 -9.10 -11.82 0.31
CA ARG A 20 -9.17 -10.77 1.36
C ARG A 20 -9.30 -9.38 0.74
N SER A 21 -8.54 -9.09 -0.30
CA SER A 21 -8.62 -7.82 -1.03
C SER A 21 -10.02 -7.60 -1.61
N LEU A 22 -10.67 -8.63 -2.13
CA LEU A 22 -12.02 -8.55 -2.68
C LEU A 22 -13.09 -8.32 -1.60
N LEU A 23 -12.88 -8.76 -0.37
CA LEU A 23 -13.76 -8.40 0.75
C LEU A 23 -13.67 -6.89 1.05
N VAL A 24 -12.47 -6.31 0.95
CA VAL A 24 -12.26 -4.87 1.19
C VAL A 24 -12.71 -4.03 0.00
N TRP A 25 -12.38 -4.40 -1.24
CA TRP A 25 -12.49 -3.56 -2.43
C TRP A 25 -13.58 -4.03 -3.41
N ASP A 26 -14.26 -3.09 -4.07
CA ASP A 26 -15.32 -3.39 -5.05
C ASP A 26 -14.78 -3.95 -6.36
N GLY A 27 -13.50 -3.80 -6.61
CA GLY A 27 -12.78 -4.53 -7.64
C GLY A 27 -11.29 -4.31 -7.54
N ILE A 28 -10.53 -5.31 -7.96
CA ILE A 28 -9.07 -5.27 -8.01
C ILE A 28 -8.65 -5.14 -9.45
N HIS A 29 -7.80 -4.17 -9.73
CA HIS A 29 -7.21 -3.97 -11.04
C HIS A 29 -5.78 -4.49 -11.04
N ARG A 30 -5.29 -4.83 -12.22
CA ARG A 30 -3.86 -5.05 -12.46
C ARG A 30 -3.48 -4.49 -13.82
N ILE A 31 -2.23 -4.05 -13.96
CA ILE A 31 -1.71 -3.53 -15.22
C ILE A 31 -1.22 -4.70 -16.07
N VAL A 32 -1.88 -4.96 -17.20
CA VAL A 32 -1.54 -6.03 -18.14
C VAL A 32 -0.98 -5.41 -19.44
N PRO A 33 0.26 -5.73 -19.84
CA PRO A 33 0.84 -5.30 -21.11
C PRO A 33 0.03 -5.78 -22.31
N SER A 34 0.14 -5.09 -23.45
CA SER A 34 -0.52 -5.55 -24.68
C SER A 34 0.10 -6.88 -25.12
N GLY A 35 -0.75 -7.83 -25.52
CA GLY A 35 -0.28 -9.14 -25.97
C GLY A 35 0.17 -10.11 -24.87
N TYR A 36 0.22 -9.67 -23.60
CA TYR A 36 0.45 -10.59 -22.49
C TYR A 36 -0.86 -11.24 -22.04
N THR A 37 -0.86 -12.57 -21.94
CA THR A 37 -1.99 -13.32 -21.36
C THR A 37 -1.60 -13.76 -19.95
N PRO A 38 -2.29 -13.26 -18.91
CA PRO A 38 -2.00 -13.67 -17.53
C PRO A 38 -2.14 -15.18 -17.31
N GLN A 39 -1.24 -15.74 -16.52
CA GLN A 39 -1.21 -17.15 -16.13
C GLN A 39 -2.01 -17.39 -14.85
N ASP A 40 -3.25 -16.93 -14.86
CA ASP A 40 -4.16 -17.02 -13.72
C ASP A 40 -4.52 -18.46 -13.35
N ASP A 41 -4.65 -18.74 -12.06
CA ASP A 41 -5.29 -19.96 -11.57
C ASP A 41 -6.81 -19.97 -11.85
N ALA A 42 -7.50 -21.05 -11.48
CA ALA A 42 -8.93 -21.17 -11.73
C ALA A 42 -9.78 -20.11 -11.01
N GLU A 43 -9.44 -19.77 -9.76
CA GLU A 43 -10.21 -18.83 -8.95
C GLU A 43 -9.98 -17.39 -9.42
N VAL A 44 -8.74 -17.04 -9.78
CA VAL A 44 -8.43 -15.73 -10.36
C VAL A 44 -9.15 -15.55 -11.70
N ARG A 45 -9.17 -16.57 -12.57
CA ARG A 45 -9.92 -16.52 -13.84
C ARG A 45 -11.41 -16.30 -13.62
N GLU A 46 -11.99 -16.96 -12.63
CA GLU A 46 -13.40 -16.79 -12.27
C GLU A 46 -13.69 -15.38 -11.77
N ALA A 47 -12.82 -14.82 -10.91
CA ALA A 47 -12.91 -13.43 -10.48
C ALA A 47 -12.77 -12.42 -11.64
N VAL A 48 -11.94 -12.72 -12.64
CA VAL A 48 -11.83 -11.93 -13.88
C VAL A 48 -13.12 -12.00 -14.69
N GLN A 49 -13.68 -13.21 -14.87
CA GLN A 49 -14.94 -13.40 -15.61
C GLN A 49 -16.12 -12.68 -14.95
N ALA A 50 -16.16 -12.65 -13.62
CA ALA A 50 -17.16 -11.90 -12.85
C ALA A 50 -16.91 -10.38 -12.82
N GLY A 51 -15.82 -9.88 -13.42
CA GLY A 51 -15.48 -8.45 -13.40
C GLY A 51 -14.97 -7.93 -12.04
N ALA A 52 -14.73 -8.83 -11.09
CA ALA A 52 -14.18 -8.51 -9.78
C ALA A 52 -12.67 -8.23 -9.85
N VAL A 53 -11.98 -8.89 -10.77
CA VAL A 53 -10.61 -8.57 -11.19
C VAL A 53 -10.64 -7.98 -12.60
N VAL A 54 -9.96 -6.86 -12.82
CA VAL A 54 -9.98 -6.16 -14.11
C VAL A 54 -8.55 -5.94 -14.63
N ASN A 55 -8.32 -6.42 -15.85
CA ASN A 55 -7.09 -6.20 -16.58
C ASN A 55 -7.11 -4.80 -17.19
N LEU A 56 -6.17 -3.94 -16.79
CA LEU A 56 -6.03 -2.61 -17.33
C LEU A 56 -4.94 -2.57 -18.39
N ALA A 57 -5.30 -2.06 -19.56
CA ALA A 57 -4.35 -1.50 -20.51
C ALA A 57 -3.94 -0.09 -20.07
N LEU A 58 -2.68 0.26 -20.30
CA LEU A 58 -2.12 1.59 -20.01
C LEU A 58 -2.41 2.56 -21.15
N ASP A 59 -2.72 3.80 -20.80
CA ASP A 59 -2.70 4.90 -21.76
C ASP A 59 -1.33 5.60 -21.78
N SER A 60 -1.14 6.49 -22.78
CA SER A 60 0.11 7.23 -22.93
C SER A 60 0.33 8.30 -21.85
N GLU A 61 -0.74 8.86 -21.28
CA GLU A 61 -0.63 9.90 -20.25
C GLU A 61 -0.14 9.32 -18.92
N GLU A 62 -0.62 8.13 -18.55
CA GLU A 62 -0.20 7.38 -17.37
C GLU A 62 1.28 7.04 -17.42
N LYS A 63 1.74 6.51 -18.56
CA LYS A 63 3.17 6.23 -18.79
C LYS A 63 4.00 7.51 -18.74
N HIS A 64 3.48 8.62 -19.28
CA HIS A 64 4.20 9.89 -19.33
C HIS A 64 4.43 10.48 -17.95
N LYS A 65 3.38 10.50 -17.11
CA LYS A 65 3.45 10.93 -15.71
C LYS A 65 4.41 10.06 -14.90
N ALA A 66 4.32 8.74 -15.06
CA ALA A 66 5.21 7.79 -14.40
C ALA A 66 6.68 8.04 -14.77
N ALA A 67 6.95 8.24 -16.06
CA ALA A 67 8.28 8.48 -16.56
C ALA A 67 8.87 9.83 -16.13
N HIS A 68 8.05 10.88 -16.01
CA HIS A 68 8.50 12.15 -15.45
C HIS A 68 8.95 11.99 -14.00
N ARG A 69 8.09 11.41 -13.14
CA ARG A 69 8.40 11.20 -11.72
C ARG A 69 9.61 10.29 -11.51
N PHE A 70 9.71 9.22 -12.32
CA PHE A 70 10.86 8.33 -12.30
C PHE A 70 12.15 9.04 -12.71
N LEU A 71 12.13 9.91 -13.72
CA LEU A 71 13.31 10.68 -14.12
C LEU A 71 13.75 11.67 -13.05
N ASP A 72 12.82 12.42 -12.45
CA ASP A 72 13.13 13.35 -11.36
C ASP A 72 13.87 12.62 -10.23
N PHE A 73 13.31 11.47 -9.85
CA PHE A 73 13.90 10.56 -8.88
C PHE A 73 15.27 10.00 -9.31
N TYR A 74 15.40 9.53 -10.55
CA TYR A 74 16.64 9.00 -11.10
C TYR A 74 17.75 10.06 -11.16
N TYR A 75 17.41 11.30 -11.51
CA TYR A 75 18.35 12.42 -11.49
C TYR A 75 18.75 12.80 -10.08
N LEU A 76 17.80 12.84 -9.13
CA LEU A 76 18.10 13.08 -7.72
C LEU A 76 19.07 12.05 -7.17
N ARG A 77 18.84 10.75 -7.43
CA ARG A 77 19.74 9.65 -7.03
C ARG A 77 21.17 9.86 -7.51
N ASN A 78 21.31 10.17 -8.80
CA ASN A 78 22.62 10.22 -9.45
C ASN A 78 23.30 11.59 -9.34
N SER A 79 22.64 12.56 -8.69
CA SER A 79 23.21 13.90 -8.53
C SER A 79 24.30 13.91 -7.46
N PRO A 80 25.51 14.40 -7.74
CA PRO A 80 26.58 14.51 -6.75
C PRO A 80 26.29 15.56 -5.67
N THR A 81 25.23 16.36 -5.81
CA THR A 81 24.84 17.42 -4.88
C THR A 81 23.68 17.03 -3.96
N THR A 82 23.05 15.87 -4.17
CA THR A 82 21.95 15.44 -3.29
C THR A 82 22.51 15.00 -1.94
N ARG A 83 21.75 15.26 -0.87
CA ARG A 83 21.98 14.69 0.47
C ARG A 83 21.01 13.55 0.78
N LEU A 84 20.17 13.15 -0.18
CA LEU A 84 19.26 12.03 0.00
C LEU A 84 20.08 10.75 0.08
N VAL A 85 20.01 10.07 1.23
CA VAL A 85 20.57 8.73 1.36
C VAL A 85 19.73 7.78 0.57
N TRP A 86 20.40 7.08 -0.34
CA TRP A 86 19.79 6.02 -1.11
C TRP A 86 19.61 4.80 -0.22
N PRO A 87 18.40 4.22 -0.11
CA PRO A 87 18.17 3.04 0.69
C PRO A 87 19.12 1.92 0.27
N ALA A 88 19.80 1.30 1.22
CA ALA A 88 20.75 0.22 0.94
C ALA A 88 20.06 -1.00 0.29
N GLY A 89 18.78 -1.23 0.61
CA GLY A 89 17.92 -2.21 -0.07
C GLY A 89 17.65 -1.91 -1.55
N CYS A 90 17.94 -0.70 -2.03
CA CYS A 90 17.94 -0.35 -3.46
C CYS A 90 19.35 -0.42 -4.10
N SER A 91 20.31 -1.07 -3.44
CA SER A 91 21.69 -1.24 -3.93
C SER A 91 22.04 -2.71 -4.24
N SER A 92 21.06 -3.61 -4.25
CA SER A 92 21.24 -5.03 -4.56
C SER A 92 21.62 -5.25 -6.03
N GLN A 93 22.39 -6.32 -6.31
CA GLN A 93 22.60 -6.83 -7.67
C GLN A 93 21.47 -7.78 -8.12
N SER A 94 20.27 -7.64 -7.55
CA SER A 94 19.12 -8.45 -7.95
C SER A 94 18.48 -7.88 -9.22
N PHE A 95 18.00 -8.79 -10.06
CA PHE A 95 17.38 -8.46 -11.34
C PHE A 95 15.94 -8.95 -11.35
N THR A 96 15.07 -8.15 -11.95
CA THR A 96 13.66 -8.50 -12.15
C THR A 96 13.25 -8.21 -13.58
N ARG A 97 12.08 -8.73 -13.98
CA ARG A 97 11.57 -8.63 -15.34
C ARG A 97 10.56 -7.51 -15.45
N ILE A 98 10.75 -6.60 -16.40
CA ILE A 98 9.78 -5.56 -16.77
C ILE A 98 9.39 -5.69 -18.24
N ASN A 99 8.10 -5.55 -18.53
CA ASN A 99 7.62 -5.60 -19.90
C ASN A 99 7.82 -4.21 -20.58
N PRO A 100 8.45 -4.13 -21.77
CA PRO A 100 8.65 -2.88 -22.51
C PRO A 100 7.36 -2.08 -22.74
N ASP A 101 6.22 -2.74 -22.95
CA ASP A 101 4.94 -2.05 -23.15
C ASP A 101 4.47 -1.29 -21.91
N LYS A 102 5.00 -1.57 -20.72
CA LYS A 102 4.71 -0.77 -19.53
C LYS A 102 5.54 0.50 -19.47
N ILE A 103 6.59 0.61 -20.28
CA ILE A 103 7.59 1.68 -20.24
C ILE A 103 7.19 2.77 -21.23
N GLU A 104 7.31 4.03 -20.80
CA GLU A 104 7.21 5.20 -21.68
C GLU A 104 8.31 5.13 -22.76
N ALA A 105 7.98 5.40 -24.02
CA ALA A 105 8.91 5.29 -25.15
C ALA A 105 10.24 6.04 -24.93
N LYS A 106 10.21 7.21 -24.26
CA LYS A 106 11.42 8.00 -23.97
C LYS A 106 12.39 7.34 -22.98
N LEU A 107 11.91 6.39 -22.18
CA LEU A 107 12.72 5.66 -21.21
C LEU A 107 13.21 4.31 -21.72
N LEU A 108 12.67 3.81 -22.85
CA LEU A 108 13.12 2.54 -23.41
C LEU A 108 14.64 2.47 -23.61
N PRO A 109 15.33 3.48 -24.19
CA PRO A 109 16.79 3.41 -24.35
C PRO A 109 17.54 3.28 -23.01
N LEU A 110 17.03 3.93 -21.94
CA LEU A 110 17.60 3.80 -20.61
C LEU A 110 17.43 2.38 -20.09
N PHE A 111 16.21 1.82 -20.13
CA PHE A 111 15.95 0.46 -19.67
C PHE A 111 16.68 -0.60 -20.49
N GLU A 112 16.77 -0.44 -21.81
CA GLU A 112 17.57 -1.28 -22.71
C GLU A 112 19.06 -1.25 -22.33
N SER A 113 19.61 -0.07 -21.99
CA SER A 113 21.00 0.04 -21.53
C SER A 113 21.27 -0.63 -20.18
N LEU A 114 20.24 -0.75 -19.33
CA LEU A 114 20.28 -1.43 -18.03
C LEU A 114 19.99 -2.93 -18.15
N THR A 115 19.55 -3.39 -19.32
CA THR A 115 19.10 -4.76 -19.53
C THR A 115 20.28 -5.71 -19.57
N GLN A 116 20.28 -6.70 -18.67
CA GLN A 116 21.24 -7.81 -18.73
C GLN A 116 20.86 -8.82 -19.82
N ARG A 117 19.56 -9.09 -19.95
CA ARG A 117 19.04 -10.09 -20.86
C ARG A 117 17.60 -9.76 -21.25
N VAL A 118 17.24 -10.11 -22.49
CA VAL A 118 15.84 -10.15 -22.93
C VAL A 118 15.36 -11.59 -22.83
N THR A 119 14.23 -11.77 -22.15
CA THR A 119 13.59 -13.08 -21.97
C THR A 119 12.85 -13.54 -23.22
N ALA A 120 12.53 -14.83 -23.30
CA ALA A 120 11.87 -15.41 -24.48
C ALA A 120 10.47 -14.79 -24.75
N ASP A 121 9.80 -14.32 -23.70
CA ASP A 121 8.52 -13.61 -23.73
C ASP A 121 8.67 -12.08 -23.93
N GLY A 122 9.89 -11.61 -24.21
CA GLY A 122 10.16 -10.21 -24.58
C GLY A 122 10.29 -9.24 -23.40
N PHE A 123 10.31 -9.73 -22.16
CA PHE A 123 10.56 -8.87 -20.99
C PHE A 123 12.05 -8.57 -20.85
N LEU A 124 12.36 -7.36 -20.39
CA LEU A 124 13.70 -6.90 -20.06
C LEU A 124 14.05 -7.32 -18.63
N GLU A 125 15.21 -7.96 -18.44
CA GLU A 125 15.79 -8.25 -17.13
C GLU A 125 16.68 -7.07 -16.71
N VAL A 126 16.23 -6.28 -15.73
CA VAL A 126 16.83 -5.01 -15.29
C VAL A 126 17.00 -4.99 -13.77
N PRO A 127 17.82 -4.10 -13.19
CA PRO A 127 17.98 -3.97 -11.74
C PRO A 127 16.64 -3.80 -11.02
N GLU A 128 16.44 -4.57 -9.96
CA GLU A 128 15.15 -4.68 -9.26
C GLU A 128 14.70 -3.36 -8.64
N ASP A 129 15.63 -2.58 -8.11
CA ASP A 129 15.38 -1.26 -7.52
C ASP A 129 14.81 -0.27 -8.55
N LEU A 130 15.37 -0.24 -9.76
CA LEU A 130 14.94 0.64 -10.84
C LEU A 130 13.61 0.20 -11.44
N ALA A 131 13.43 -1.12 -11.66
CA ALA A 131 12.16 -1.65 -12.13
C ALA A 131 11.03 -1.43 -11.10
N GLY A 132 11.31 -1.71 -9.82
CA GLY A 132 10.38 -1.51 -8.72
C GLY A 132 9.98 -0.04 -8.55
N GLY A 133 10.95 0.87 -8.55
CA GLY A 133 10.70 2.32 -8.48
C GLY A 133 9.86 2.81 -9.66
N TYR A 134 10.19 2.41 -10.89
CA TYR A 134 9.39 2.76 -12.06
C TYR A 134 7.96 2.20 -11.99
N MET A 135 7.82 0.93 -11.64
CA MET A 135 6.51 0.29 -11.51
C MET A 135 5.65 0.91 -10.41
N PHE A 136 6.26 1.39 -9.32
CA PHE A 136 5.54 2.15 -8.30
C PHE A 136 5.01 3.49 -8.83
N TYR A 137 5.84 4.28 -9.53
CA TYR A 137 5.39 5.53 -10.15
C TYR A 137 4.33 5.29 -11.23
N LEU A 138 4.43 4.18 -11.97
CA LEU A 138 3.44 3.75 -12.94
C LEU A 138 2.11 3.40 -12.27
N ALA A 139 2.13 2.54 -11.25
CA ALA A 139 0.95 2.17 -10.49
C ALA A 139 0.29 3.40 -9.87
N THR A 140 1.09 4.31 -9.29
CA THR A 140 0.59 5.57 -8.72
C THR A 140 -0.06 6.45 -9.79
N SER A 141 0.54 6.60 -10.97
CA SER A 141 -0.01 7.41 -12.06
C SER A 141 -1.36 6.86 -12.56
N VAL A 142 -1.45 5.53 -12.72
CA VAL A 142 -2.70 4.84 -13.08
C VAL A 142 -3.76 5.02 -11.99
N ALA A 143 -3.37 4.83 -10.73
CA ALA A 143 -4.29 4.92 -9.61
C ALA A 143 -4.84 6.35 -9.41
N GLU A 144 -4.00 7.37 -9.56
CA GLU A 144 -4.41 8.79 -9.50
C GLU A 144 -5.38 9.12 -10.65
N GLN A 145 -5.03 8.73 -11.87
CA GLN A 145 -5.82 9.03 -13.06
C GLN A 145 -7.18 8.32 -13.05
N ARG A 146 -7.24 7.09 -12.51
CA ARG A 146 -8.45 6.26 -12.49
C ARG A 146 -9.17 6.23 -11.13
N SER A 147 -8.76 7.08 -10.18
CA SER A 147 -9.33 7.13 -8.82
C SER A 147 -9.33 5.77 -8.09
N LEU A 148 -8.24 5.01 -8.23
CA LEU A 148 -8.02 3.72 -7.55
C LEU A 148 -7.18 3.92 -6.28
N GLN A 149 -7.34 3.02 -5.31
CA GLN A 149 -6.36 2.87 -4.22
C GLN A 149 -5.21 1.95 -4.65
N LEU A 150 -4.05 2.02 -4.01
CA LEU A 150 -2.97 1.05 -4.23
C LEU A 150 -3.07 -0.09 -3.21
N THR A 151 -2.93 -1.33 -3.66
CA THR A 151 -2.89 -2.51 -2.77
C THR A 151 -1.75 -3.43 -3.17
N THR A 152 -1.15 -4.09 -2.18
CA THR A 152 -0.12 -5.11 -2.38
C THR A 152 -0.21 -6.17 -1.30
N ASP A 153 0.32 -7.36 -1.58
CA ASP A 153 0.49 -8.49 -0.67
C ASP A 153 1.96 -8.67 -0.23
N SER A 154 2.87 -7.81 -0.73
CA SER A 154 4.29 -7.82 -0.38
C SER A 154 4.64 -6.70 0.59
N SER A 155 5.17 -7.04 1.76
CA SER A 155 5.67 -6.04 2.72
C SER A 155 6.88 -5.28 2.21
N ASP A 156 7.74 -5.91 1.40
CA ASP A 156 8.87 -5.24 0.77
C ASP A 156 8.36 -4.18 -0.23
N CYS A 157 7.37 -4.53 -1.08
CA CYS A 157 6.73 -3.58 -1.99
C CYS A 157 5.97 -2.47 -1.26
N TRP A 158 5.42 -2.76 -0.08
CA TRP A 158 4.80 -1.76 0.78
C TRP A 158 5.82 -0.79 1.37
N ALA A 159 6.96 -1.27 1.88
CA ALA A 159 8.02 -0.44 2.45
C ALA A 159 8.62 0.48 1.37
N VAL A 160 9.04 -0.11 0.25
CA VAL A 160 9.58 0.59 -0.93
C VAL A 160 8.57 1.60 -1.48
N GLY A 161 7.31 1.17 -1.65
CA GLY A 161 6.25 2.04 -2.15
C GLY A 161 5.99 3.22 -1.22
N THR A 162 6.04 3.01 0.10
CA THR A 162 5.84 4.09 1.08
C THR A 162 7.01 5.08 1.09
N TYR A 163 8.23 4.60 0.85
CA TYR A 163 9.39 5.48 0.66
C TYR A 163 9.20 6.41 -0.56
N PHE A 164 8.87 5.85 -1.72
CA PHE A 164 8.63 6.62 -2.94
C PHE A 164 7.38 7.48 -2.88
N ALA A 165 6.33 7.05 -2.16
CA ALA A 165 5.15 7.85 -1.90
C ALA A 165 5.49 9.14 -1.16
N ASN A 166 6.53 9.14 -0.33
CA ASN A 166 6.98 10.32 0.39
C ASN A 166 8.22 10.96 -0.24
N GLU A 167 8.51 10.66 -1.52
CA GLU A 167 9.61 11.26 -2.29
C GLU A 167 10.98 11.11 -1.58
N GLY A 168 11.16 10.05 -0.80
CA GLY A 168 12.38 9.82 -0.02
C GLY A 168 12.58 10.78 1.17
N CYS A 169 11.53 11.46 1.64
CA CYS A 169 11.55 12.40 2.77
C CYS A 169 11.65 11.70 4.13
N PHE A 170 12.74 10.95 4.34
CA PHE A 170 13.04 10.21 5.57
C PHE A 170 14.43 10.57 6.08
N ASN A 171 14.63 10.48 7.39
CA ASN A 171 15.96 10.60 7.98
C ASN A 171 16.75 9.29 7.82
N GLU A 172 18.09 9.38 7.80
CA GLU A 172 18.96 8.21 7.96
C GLU A 172 18.65 7.46 9.27
N ALA A 173 18.41 8.23 10.33
CA ALA A 173 17.86 7.71 11.58
C ALA A 173 16.37 7.40 11.39
N VAL A 174 16.06 6.19 10.95
CA VAL A 174 14.69 5.66 10.84
C VAL A 174 13.95 5.83 12.17
N TYR A 175 14.66 5.70 13.29
CA TYR A 175 14.20 5.93 14.66
C TYR A 175 14.61 7.32 15.15
N ASP A 176 13.63 8.15 15.48
CA ASP A 176 13.79 9.49 16.07
C ASP A 176 12.55 9.82 16.93
N GLU A 177 12.71 9.88 18.25
CA GLU A 177 11.61 10.17 19.20
C GLU A 177 11.21 11.66 19.24
N ASP A 178 12.06 12.54 18.71
CA ASP A 178 11.87 13.99 18.75
C ASP A 178 11.39 14.56 17.39
N ALA A 179 11.10 13.70 16.42
CA ALA A 179 10.64 14.12 15.10
C ALA A 179 9.25 14.78 15.14
N ASP A 180 9.05 15.84 14.34
CA ASP A 180 7.76 16.54 14.25
C ASP A 180 6.65 15.71 13.55
N ALA A 181 7.07 14.73 12.74
CA ALA A 181 6.17 13.89 11.97
C ALA A 181 6.78 12.51 11.73
N TYR A 182 5.88 11.54 11.64
CA TYR A 182 6.19 10.13 11.44
C TYR A 182 5.42 9.59 10.26
N LEU A 183 6.00 8.61 9.58
CA LEU A 183 5.21 7.61 8.88
C LEU A 183 4.69 6.62 9.93
N ALA A 184 3.37 6.48 10.02
CA ALA A 184 2.75 5.49 10.89
C ALA A 184 2.03 4.40 10.09
N ASN A 185 2.03 3.18 10.63
CA ASN A 185 1.16 2.12 10.17
C ASN A 185 -0.15 2.16 10.96
N MET A 186 -1.28 2.28 10.26
CA MET A 186 -2.60 2.02 10.81
C MET A 186 -3.00 0.58 10.48
N ALA A 187 -3.03 -0.27 11.49
CA ALA A 187 -3.43 -1.67 11.39
C ALA A 187 -4.87 -1.87 11.89
N ILE A 188 -5.73 -2.35 11.00
CA ILE A 188 -7.11 -2.73 11.32
C ILE A 188 -7.13 -4.24 11.53
N ASN A 189 -7.51 -4.65 12.75
CA ASN A 189 -7.62 -6.04 13.16
C ASN A 189 -9.09 -6.40 13.34
N ASP A 190 -9.36 -7.71 13.44
CA ASP A 190 -10.72 -8.23 13.69
C ASP A 190 -11.71 -7.77 12.61
N LEU A 191 -11.23 -7.65 11.37
CA LEU A 191 -12.00 -7.16 10.23
C LEU A 191 -12.36 -8.26 9.24
N LEU A 192 -11.41 -9.08 8.79
CA LEU A 192 -11.66 -10.11 7.77
C LEU A 192 -11.27 -11.50 8.30
N PRO A 193 -11.77 -12.57 7.66
CA PRO A 193 -11.35 -13.93 7.97
C PRO A 193 -9.85 -14.14 7.72
N HIS A 194 -9.23 -14.91 8.60
CA HIS A 194 -7.84 -15.29 8.64
C HIS A 194 -7.56 -16.45 7.68
N ASP A 195 -8.52 -17.36 7.51
CA ASP A 195 -8.44 -18.46 6.55
C ASP A 195 -9.60 -18.38 5.55
N LEU A 196 -9.26 -18.24 4.27
CA LEU A 196 -10.18 -18.25 3.14
C LEU A 196 -9.85 -19.37 2.14
N SER A 197 -8.95 -20.30 2.50
CA SER A 197 -8.55 -21.42 1.64
C SER A 197 -9.73 -22.33 1.28
N HIS A 198 -10.70 -22.47 2.19
CA HIS A 198 -11.89 -23.29 2.01
C HIS A 198 -13.07 -22.55 1.34
N VAL A 199 -13.01 -21.22 1.28
CA VAL A 199 -14.09 -20.40 0.71
C VAL A 199 -13.91 -20.35 -0.80
N LYS A 200 -14.90 -20.81 -1.57
CA LYS A 200 -14.87 -20.69 -3.02
C LYS A 200 -15.03 -19.24 -3.45
N ILE A 201 -14.41 -18.87 -4.57
CA ILE A 201 -14.49 -17.50 -5.08
C ILE A 201 -15.94 -17.10 -5.42
N ASP A 202 -16.78 -17.99 -5.99
CA ASP A 202 -18.20 -17.72 -6.25
C ASP A 202 -18.98 -17.30 -4.98
N ASP A 203 -18.77 -18.02 -3.87
CA ASP A 203 -19.43 -17.70 -2.60
C ASP A 203 -18.99 -16.32 -2.09
N LEU A 204 -17.71 -15.98 -2.26
CA LEU A 204 -17.16 -14.68 -1.92
C LEU A 204 -17.72 -13.57 -2.82
N LEU A 205 -17.89 -13.82 -4.12
CA LEU A 205 -18.46 -12.86 -5.07
C LEU A 205 -19.92 -12.57 -4.74
N ARG A 206 -20.71 -13.60 -4.45
CA ARG A 206 -22.10 -13.46 -4.02
C ARG A 206 -22.23 -12.65 -2.73
N PHE A 207 -21.39 -12.97 -1.74
CA PHE A 207 -21.30 -12.20 -0.50
C PHE A 207 -21.06 -10.70 -0.77
N ARG A 208 -20.14 -10.38 -1.69
CA ARG A 208 -19.81 -8.98 -2.02
C ARG A 208 -21.00 -8.22 -2.61
N GLU A 209 -21.79 -8.88 -3.45
CA GLU A 209 -23.00 -8.31 -4.04
C GLU A 209 -24.07 -8.07 -2.98
N GLU A 210 -24.33 -9.07 -2.13
CA GLU A 210 -25.33 -9.03 -1.06
C GLU A 210 -25.04 -7.93 -0.01
N HIS A 211 -23.76 -7.62 0.25
CA HIS A 211 -23.34 -6.69 1.30
C HIS A 211 -22.70 -5.39 0.77
N THR A 212 -23.05 -4.99 -0.45
CA THR A 212 -22.48 -3.81 -1.13
C THR A 212 -22.57 -2.52 -0.29
N GLU A 213 -23.72 -2.23 0.32
CA GLU A 213 -23.94 -0.98 1.05
C GLU A 213 -23.08 -0.88 2.31
N VAL A 214 -23.05 -1.94 3.12
CA VAL A 214 -22.27 -2.00 4.37
C VAL A 214 -20.77 -1.92 4.07
N ARG A 215 -20.30 -2.60 3.02
CA ARG A 215 -18.91 -2.50 2.54
C ARG A 215 -18.55 -1.07 2.11
N ALA A 216 -19.43 -0.40 1.37
CA ALA A 216 -19.21 0.98 0.94
C ALA A 216 -19.19 1.97 2.13
N GLN A 217 -20.04 1.75 3.13
CA GLN A 217 -20.06 2.55 4.36
C GLN A 217 -18.75 2.38 5.15
N PHE A 218 -18.27 1.14 5.32
CA PHE A 218 -16.98 0.87 5.97
C PHE A 218 -15.82 1.60 5.27
N GLN A 219 -15.71 1.46 3.94
CA GLN A 219 -14.67 2.15 3.16
C GLN A 219 -14.74 3.68 3.31
N THR A 220 -15.96 4.24 3.35
CA THR A 220 -16.18 5.68 3.50
C THR A 220 -15.66 6.17 4.85
N GLU A 221 -15.98 5.48 5.93
CA GLU A 221 -15.50 5.84 7.27
C GLU A 221 -14.00 5.63 7.45
N LEU A 222 -13.43 4.57 6.84
CA LEU A 222 -11.98 4.37 6.80
C LEU A 222 -11.26 5.53 6.10
N ASN A 223 -11.73 5.93 4.92
CA ASN A 223 -11.13 7.03 4.17
C ASN A 223 -11.25 8.37 4.90
N ARG A 224 -12.37 8.62 5.58
CA ARG A 224 -12.57 9.80 6.44
C ARG A 224 -11.59 9.81 7.60
N LEU A 225 -11.48 8.71 8.34
CA LEU A 225 -10.55 8.59 9.46
C LEU A 225 -9.10 8.83 9.02
N LYS A 226 -8.67 8.20 7.91
CA LYS A 226 -7.35 8.41 7.31
C LYS A 226 -7.09 9.89 7.00
N ALA A 227 -8.02 10.54 6.31
CA ALA A 227 -7.87 11.93 5.90
C ALA A 227 -7.71 12.86 7.11
N GLU A 228 -8.51 12.67 8.15
CA GLU A 228 -8.44 13.46 9.37
C GLU A 228 -7.13 13.25 10.14
N ILE A 229 -6.68 12.01 10.31
CA ILE A 229 -5.41 11.71 10.99
C ILE A 229 -4.24 12.36 10.23
N SER A 230 -4.22 12.27 8.90
CA SER A 230 -3.18 12.91 8.10
C SER A 230 -3.25 14.44 8.07
N ALA A 231 -4.43 15.01 8.31
CA ALA A 231 -4.63 16.46 8.40
C ALA A 231 -4.29 17.02 9.80
N CYS A 232 -4.26 16.18 10.83
CA CYS A 232 -4.02 16.57 12.21
C CYS A 232 -2.69 17.34 12.38
N ASN A 233 -2.76 18.51 13.01
CA ASN A 233 -1.61 19.38 13.26
C ASN A 233 -1.59 20.00 14.68
N ASN A 234 -2.60 19.71 15.50
CA ASN A 234 -2.71 20.26 16.85
C ASN A 234 -3.49 19.33 17.79
N LYS A 235 -3.31 19.54 19.10
CA LYS A 235 -3.91 18.71 20.16
C LYS A 235 -5.45 18.72 20.18
N GLY A 236 -6.07 19.87 19.89
CA GLY A 236 -7.54 19.98 19.88
C GLY A 236 -8.16 19.16 18.74
N HIS A 237 -7.53 19.17 17.56
CA HIS A 237 -7.93 18.34 16.43
C HIS A 237 -7.74 16.85 16.73
N ALA A 238 -6.60 16.47 17.33
CA ALA A 238 -6.36 15.08 17.74
C ALA A 238 -7.45 14.55 18.70
N GLN A 239 -7.85 15.36 19.70
CA GLN A 239 -8.94 15.01 20.61
C GLN A 239 -10.28 14.83 19.88
N TYR A 240 -10.57 15.69 18.90
CA TYR A 240 -11.79 15.59 18.09
C TYR A 240 -11.82 14.32 17.23
N ILE A 241 -10.69 13.94 16.62
CA ILE A 241 -10.57 12.71 15.83
C ILE A 241 -10.89 11.48 16.68
N VAL A 242 -10.29 11.38 17.87
CA VAL A 242 -10.52 10.27 18.80
C VAL A 242 -11.97 10.28 19.33
N GLY A 243 -12.53 11.46 19.56
CA GLY A 243 -13.87 11.64 20.12
C GLY A 243 -15.01 11.26 19.16
N ASP A 244 -14.87 11.53 17.86
CA ASP A 244 -15.94 11.39 16.85
C ASP A 244 -15.60 10.38 15.75
N PHE A 245 -14.52 10.60 15.01
CA PHE A 245 -14.17 9.79 13.83
C PHE A 245 -13.85 8.34 14.19
N VAL A 246 -13.12 8.12 15.28
CA VAL A 246 -12.83 6.76 15.78
C VAL A 246 -14.12 6.02 16.14
N LYS A 247 -15.08 6.68 16.80
CA LYS A 247 -16.36 6.03 17.17
C LYS A 247 -17.21 5.67 15.96
N ARG A 248 -17.23 6.55 14.95
CA ARG A 248 -17.94 6.31 13.69
C ARG A 248 -17.31 5.17 12.90
N PHE A 249 -15.98 5.13 12.83
CA PHE A 249 -15.23 4.02 12.24
C PHE A 249 -15.52 2.70 12.96
N GLU A 250 -15.47 2.67 14.29
CA GLU A 250 -15.75 1.45 15.07
C GLU A 250 -17.16 0.92 14.83
N ARG A 251 -18.16 1.80 14.74
CA ARG A 251 -19.53 1.39 14.41
C ARG A 251 -19.60 0.77 13.01
N ALA A 252 -19.07 1.46 11.99
CA ALA A 252 -19.08 0.95 10.62
C ALA A 252 -18.30 -0.37 10.49
N LYS A 253 -17.22 -0.53 11.26
CA LYS A 253 -16.48 -1.78 11.33
C LYS A 253 -17.30 -2.91 11.97
N ALA A 254 -17.97 -2.64 13.09
CA ALA A 254 -18.83 -3.62 13.75
C ALA A 254 -19.98 -4.05 12.83
N ASP A 255 -20.65 -3.10 12.19
CA ASP A 255 -21.74 -3.36 11.23
C ASP A 255 -21.23 -4.25 10.07
N TYR A 256 -20.04 -3.98 9.54
CA TYR A 256 -19.45 -4.82 8.49
C TYR A 256 -19.05 -6.21 9.00
N ARG A 257 -18.42 -6.29 10.18
CA ARG A 257 -18.03 -7.55 10.80
C ARG A 257 -19.23 -8.47 11.06
N ASP A 258 -20.39 -7.91 11.40
CA ASP A 258 -21.61 -8.69 11.62
C ASP A 258 -22.09 -9.39 10.32
N THR A 259 -21.82 -8.81 9.15
CA THR A 259 -22.12 -9.45 7.85
C THR A 259 -21.24 -10.67 7.59
N LEU A 260 -20.01 -10.68 8.14
CA LEU A 260 -19.07 -11.78 7.98
C LEU A 260 -19.44 -13.03 8.80
N GLY A 261 -20.60 -13.05 9.47
CA GLY A 261 -21.10 -14.23 10.20
C GLY A 261 -21.30 -15.49 9.34
N PHE A 262 -21.29 -15.36 8.01
CA PHE A 262 -21.19 -16.48 7.07
C PHE A 262 -19.85 -17.23 7.19
N PHE A 263 -18.77 -16.51 7.49
CA PHE A 263 -17.45 -17.08 7.73
C PHE A 263 -17.35 -17.62 9.16
N ARG A 264 -16.46 -18.60 9.38
CA ARG A 264 -16.27 -19.19 10.72
C ARG A 264 -15.77 -18.10 11.68
N LYS A 265 -16.50 -17.90 12.79
CA LYS A 265 -16.19 -16.89 13.83
C LYS A 265 -14.83 -17.10 14.50
N GLU A 266 -14.31 -18.32 14.46
CA GLU A 266 -13.00 -18.69 15.03
C GLU A 266 -11.82 -18.15 14.20
N ASP A 267 -12.09 -17.63 12.99
CA ASP A 267 -11.09 -17.21 12.02
C ASP A 267 -11.01 -15.68 11.86
N VAL A 268 -11.64 -14.82 12.66
CA VAL A 268 -11.60 -13.35 12.41
C VAL A 268 -10.31 -12.71 12.95
N CYS A 269 -9.22 -12.77 12.18
CA CYS A 269 -7.92 -12.18 12.52
C CYS A 269 -7.07 -11.84 11.27
N SER A 270 -7.66 -11.22 10.25
CA SER A 270 -6.84 -10.57 9.20
C SER A 270 -6.30 -9.24 9.71
N ILE A 271 -5.10 -8.86 9.27
CA ILE A 271 -4.59 -7.52 9.50
C ILE A 271 -4.49 -6.79 8.16
N PHE A 272 -5.13 -5.63 8.14
CA PHE A 272 -5.09 -4.72 7.00
C PHE A 272 -4.30 -3.48 7.41
N SER A 273 -3.21 -3.19 6.71
CA SER A 273 -2.25 -2.15 7.09
C SER A 273 -2.18 -1.04 6.06
N VAL A 274 -2.15 0.21 6.51
CA VAL A 274 -1.98 1.38 5.64
C VAL A 274 -0.94 2.33 6.22
N GLY A 275 -0.01 2.75 5.35
CA GLY A 275 1.01 3.74 5.68
C GLY A 275 0.42 5.15 5.58
N ILE A 276 0.46 5.89 6.68
CA ILE A 276 -0.08 7.26 6.74
C ILE A 276 0.91 8.21 7.41
N PRO A 277 1.12 9.42 6.88
CA PRO A 277 1.89 10.43 7.58
C PRO A 277 1.07 10.97 8.76
N VAL A 278 1.68 11.01 9.94
CA VAL A 278 1.06 11.40 11.21
C VAL A 278 1.95 12.44 11.90
N ALA A 279 1.33 13.50 12.43
CA ALA A 279 2.06 14.48 13.22
C ALA A 279 2.40 13.93 14.62
N ALA A 280 3.55 14.32 15.18
CA ALA A 280 3.95 13.92 16.54
C ALA A 280 2.87 14.21 17.59
N THR A 281 2.11 15.29 17.41
CA THR A 281 0.98 15.66 18.28
C THR A 281 -0.14 14.61 18.36
N MET A 282 -0.36 13.82 17.30
CA MET A 282 -1.34 12.74 17.30
C MET A 282 -0.82 11.51 18.06
N ILE A 283 0.49 11.26 18.00
CA ILE A 283 1.16 10.15 18.69
C ILE A 283 1.29 10.44 20.18
N ALA A 284 1.70 11.66 20.55
CA ALA A 284 1.95 12.12 21.92
C ALA A 284 0.67 12.38 22.77
N MET A 285 -0.49 11.95 22.31
CA MET A 285 -1.75 12.17 23.00
C MET A 285 -1.84 11.30 24.28
N PRO A 286 -2.27 11.84 25.43
CA PRO A 286 -2.13 11.19 26.75
C PRO A 286 -2.94 9.90 26.97
N THR A 287 -3.79 9.50 26.01
CA THR A 287 -4.46 8.19 26.00
C THR A 287 -3.55 7.06 25.51
N PHE A 288 -2.31 7.36 25.10
CA PHE A 288 -1.39 6.45 24.42
C PHE A 288 -0.12 6.28 25.26
N SER A 289 0.09 5.08 25.82
CA SER A 289 0.60 4.90 27.19
C SER A 289 2.09 4.60 27.37
N SER A 290 2.99 4.98 26.47
CA SER A 290 4.43 4.73 26.68
C SER A 290 5.37 5.88 26.36
N GLY A 291 4.91 6.87 25.59
CA GLY A 291 5.77 7.97 25.14
C GLY A 291 6.72 7.60 23.99
N ASP A 292 6.92 6.30 23.72
CA ASP A 292 7.61 5.80 22.54
C ASP A 292 6.67 5.83 21.32
N PRO A 293 6.97 6.62 20.27
CA PRO A 293 6.13 6.70 19.09
C PRO A 293 6.09 5.42 18.24
N TYR A 294 6.99 4.46 18.44
CA TYR A 294 7.06 3.21 17.66
C TYR A 294 6.31 2.05 18.32
N GLU A 295 5.98 2.15 19.61
CA GLU A 295 5.16 1.15 20.29
C GLU A 295 3.71 1.19 19.77
N PRO A 296 3.15 0.10 19.21
CA PRO A 296 1.79 0.13 18.67
C PRO A 296 0.76 0.39 19.77
N TRP A 297 0.01 1.49 19.66
CA TRP A 297 -1.07 1.79 20.60
C TRP A 297 -2.43 1.45 20.02
N ARG A 298 -3.35 1.08 20.92
CA ARG A 298 -4.73 0.78 20.58
C ARG A 298 -5.57 2.04 20.61
N VAL A 299 -6.08 2.45 19.45
CA VAL A 299 -7.00 3.59 19.32
C VAL A 299 -8.42 3.19 19.69
N CYS A 300 -8.83 1.98 19.31
CA CYS A 300 -10.12 1.36 19.63
C CYS A 300 -10.07 -0.16 19.41
N THR A 301 -11.19 -0.86 19.58
CA THR A 301 -11.23 -2.33 19.57
C THR A 301 -10.91 -2.87 18.19
N GLY A 302 -9.64 -3.18 17.89
CA GLY A 302 -9.22 -3.66 16.56
C GLY A 302 -8.72 -2.57 15.62
N LEU A 303 -8.23 -1.45 16.17
CA LEU A 303 -7.44 -0.46 15.44
C LEU A 303 -6.17 -0.15 16.23
N LEU A 304 -5.01 -0.41 15.63
CA LEU A 304 -3.70 -0.07 16.17
C LEU A 304 -3.03 0.97 15.28
N ILE A 305 -2.31 1.90 15.88
CA ILE A 305 -1.42 2.82 15.15
C ILE A 305 -0.05 2.79 15.83
N GLY A 306 1.02 2.83 15.05
CA GLY A 306 2.39 2.93 15.54
C GLY A 306 3.29 3.53 14.47
N ALA A 307 4.31 4.30 14.87
CA ALA A 307 5.31 4.80 13.93
C ALA A 307 6.09 3.63 13.30
N VAL A 308 6.48 3.85 12.05
CA VAL A 308 7.34 2.97 11.25
C VAL A 308 8.66 3.67 10.97
N SER A 309 8.64 4.98 10.75
CA SER A 309 9.86 5.76 10.52
C SER A 309 9.60 7.24 10.78
N SER A 310 10.65 7.97 11.20
CA SER A 310 10.66 9.42 11.27
C SER A 310 10.70 10.05 9.86
N LEU A 311 9.96 11.13 9.66
CA LEU A 311 10.03 11.91 8.43
C LEU A 311 11.07 13.02 8.58
N ALA A 312 11.88 13.25 7.54
CA ALA A 312 12.80 14.37 7.52
C ALA A 312 12.02 15.69 7.59
N SER A 313 12.39 16.56 8.53
CA SER A 313 11.65 17.75 8.99
C SER A 313 10.68 18.33 7.96
N ARG A 314 9.40 18.30 8.32
CA ARG A 314 8.30 18.79 7.49
C ARG A 314 8.23 20.32 7.59
N ASP A 315 9.18 21.04 7.01
CA ASP A 315 8.98 22.45 6.64
C ASP A 315 7.83 22.47 5.60
N MET A 316 6.62 22.68 6.11
CA MET A 316 5.35 22.44 5.41
C MET A 316 5.15 23.38 4.21
N GLY A 317 5.61 22.95 3.04
CA GLY A 317 5.20 23.50 1.75
C GLY A 317 4.35 22.53 0.91
N ARG A 318 4.70 21.25 0.90
CA ARG A 318 3.96 20.21 0.15
C ARG A 318 3.98 18.89 0.91
N LYS A 319 2.83 18.48 1.44
CA LYS A 319 2.60 17.06 1.73
C LYS A 319 2.54 16.35 0.37
N PRO A 320 3.33 15.28 0.12
CA PRO A 320 3.14 14.50 -1.09
C PRO A 320 1.68 14.05 -1.13
N LYS A 321 0.99 14.39 -2.22
CA LYS A 321 -0.42 13.98 -2.48
C LYS A 321 -0.46 12.55 -3.00
N THR A 322 0.33 11.66 -2.41
CA THR A 322 0.46 10.31 -2.93
C THR A 322 -0.65 9.41 -2.40
N ILE A 323 -1.02 8.45 -3.22
CA ILE A 323 -2.03 7.46 -2.86
C ILE A 323 -1.42 6.52 -1.83
N ALA A 324 -2.11 6.37 -0.69
CA ALA A 324 -1.70 5.43 0.34
C ALA A 324 -1.70 4.00 -0.22
N SER A 325 -0.64 3.25 0.08
CA SER A 325 -0.56 1.83 -0.25
C SER A 325 -1.09 0.98 0.91
N TYR A 326 -1.98 0.06 0.57
CA TYR A 326 -2.57 -0.89 1.50
C TYR A 326 -1.86 -2.24 1.40
N LEU A 327 -1.42 -2.76 2.54
CA LEU A 327 -0.86 -4.10 2.67
C LEU A 327 -1.96 -5.05 3.16
N VAL A 328 -2.27 -6.05 2.34
CA VAL A 328 -3.22 -7.11 2.65
C VAL A 328 -2.45 -8.38 3.01
N GLY A 329 -2.91 -9.10 4.04
CA GLY A 329 -2.27 -10.35 4.46
C GLY A 329 -1.12 -10.16 5.46
N SER A 330 -1.04 -9.00 6.13
CA SER A 330 0.06 -8.70 7.05
C SER A 330 0.05 -9.57 8.31
N GLU A 331 -1.04 -10.29 8.59
CA GLU A 331 -1.11 -11.31 9.64
C GLU A 331 -0.15 -12.48 9.44
N ARG A 332 0.24 -12.79 8.19
CA ARG A 332 1.25 -13.81 7.90
C ARG A 332 2.65 -13.38 8.34
N ILE A 333 2.85 -12.08 8.49
CA ILE A 333 4.11 -11.46 8.87
C ILE A 333 4.20 -11.39 10.40
N SER A 334 3.16 -10.89 11.07
CA SER A 334 3.12 -10.76 12.53
C SER A 334 1.70 -10.47 13.03
N ARG A 335 1.42 -10.82 14.29
CA ARG A 335 0.22 -10.35 15.02
C ARG A 335 0.22 -8.83 15.25
N TYR A 336 1.39 -8.21 15.16
CA TYR A 336 1.61 -6.77 15.29
C TYR A 336 2.50 -6.31 14.13
N PRO A 337 1.92 -5.94 12.97
CA PRO A 337 2.71 -5.62 11.79
C PRO A 337 3.60 -4.39 11.97
N GLY A 338 3.28 -3.47 12.90
CA GLY A 338 4.05 -2.24 13.12
C GLY A 338 5.55 -2.47 13.29
N HIS A 339 5.96 -3.30 14.26
CA HIS A 339 7.38 -3.61 14.48
C HIS A 339 8.04 -4.32 13.30
N THR A 340 7.34 -5.24 12.65
CA THR A 340 7.92 -5.95 11.50
C THR A 340 8.06 -5.01 10.30
N LEU A 341 7.10 -4.11 10.09
CA LEU A 341 7.17 -3.09 9.04
C LEU A 341 8.24 -2.04 9.37
N HIS A 342 8.40 -1.64 10.63
CA HIS A 342 9.53 -0.80 11.07
C HIS A 342 10.85 -1.46 10.73
N ARG A 343 11.06 -2.72 11.14
CA ARG A 343 12.27 -3.48 10.81
C ARG A 343 12.47 -3.61 9.30
N LYS A 344 11.42 -3.91 8.53
CA LYS A 344 11.50 -4.01 7.07
C LYS A 344 11.87 -2.68 6.41
N PHE A 345 11.37 -1.58 6.95
CA PHE A 345 11.72 -0.24 6.48
C PHE A 345 13.15 0.14 6.89
N GLU A 346 13.60 -0.27 8.08
CA GLU A 346 14.97 -0.11 8.54
C GLU A 346 15.96 -0.91 7.69
N GLU A 347 15.69 -2.20 7.45
CA GLU A 347 16.45 -3.06 6.53
C GLU A 347 16.50 -2.40 5.14
N PHE A 348 15.36 -1.89 4.64
CA PHE A 348 15.34 -1.20 3.36
C PHE A 348 16.24 0.05 3.31
N ILE A 349 16.23 0.88 4.35
CA ILE A 349 17.01 2.13 4.40
C ILE A 349 18.50 1.85 4.63
N ASN A 350 18.84 0.95 5.56
CA ASN A 350 20.18 0.83 6.15
C ASN A 350 20.98 -0.43 5.78
N ASP A 351 20.33 -1.53 5.36
CA ASP A 351 21.00 -2.80 4.98
C ASP A 351 21.20 -2.92 3.47
#